data_AF-A0A6I1MWR2-F1
#
_entry.id   AF-A0A6I1MWR2-F1
#
_cell.length_a   1.000
_cell.length_b   1.000
_cell.length_c   1.000
_cell.angle_alpha   90.00
_cell.angle_beta   90.00
_cell.angle_gamma   90.00
#
_symmetry.space_group_name_H-M   'P 1'
#
loop_
_entity.id
_entity.type
_entity.pdbx_description
1 polymer ?
#
loop_
_entity_poly.entity_id
_entity_poly.type
_entity_poly.pdbx_seq_one_letter_code
_entity_poly.pdbx_strand_id
1 'polypeptide(L)'
;MSTVPVSDSTRHLIAAVKKLEHSLHTSGLPRWMARLPAWWLGWHYCRMLDHKIARMRRIAHKFEQWLPAIRAADQDPRTQLEFIDMDHAMRDDIDATRQTMWELRAYCIDIATMFDQLGYQSARLNRRQRLFLAVIEHTCVQAATMQDTLVAHDTRVLALLKQRQQPHLPVCA
;
A
#
# COMPACT_ATOMS: atom_id res chain seq x y z
N MET A 1 7.57 -19.49 3.53
CA MET A 1 8.36 -18.65 2.60
C MET A 1 9.41 -17.93 3.43
N SER A 2 10.70 -18.21 3.24
CA SER A 2 11.76 -17.54 4.01
C SER A 2 11.83 -16.08 3.60
N THR A 3 11.28 -15.19 4.43
CA THR A 3 11.49 -13.76 4.32
C THR A 3 12.90 -13.46 4.84
N VAL A 4 13.89 -13.54 3.95
CA VAL A 4 15.19 -12.91 4.24
C VAL A 4 14.87 -11.46 4.60
N PRO A 5 15.28 -10.97 5.78
CA PRO A 5 14.97 -9.60 6.17
C PRO A 5 15.55 -8.67 5.09
N VAL A 6 14.75 -7.67 4.68
CA VAL A 6 15.11 -6.79 3.56
C VAL A 6 16.44 -6.06 3.82
N SER A 7 16.82 -5.88 5.08
CA SER A 7 18.12 -5.38 5.49
C SER A 7 19.31 -6.28 5.07
N ASP A 8 19.13 -7.59 4.99
CA ASP A 8 20.18 -8.53 4.57
C ASP A 8 20.26 -8.57 3.04
N SER A 9 19.11 -8.55 2.36
CA SER A 9 19.05 -8.49 0.89
C SER A 9 19.66 -7.20 0.34
N THR A 10 19.38 -6.05 0.98
CA THR A 10 19.98 -4.75 0.61
C THR A 10 21.48 -4.72 0.88
N ARG A 11 21.95 -5.28 2.01
CA ARG A 11 23.38 -5.40 2.31
C ARG A 11 24.13 -6.25 1.28
N HIS A 12 23.59 -7.40 0.89
CA HIS A 12 24.17 -8.23 -0.15
C HIS A 12 24.23 -7.50 -1.50
N LEU A 13 23.17 -6.77 -1.86
CA LEU A 13 23.14 -6.00 -3.09
C LEU A 13 24.17 -4.86 -3.10
N ILE A 14 24.34 -4.15 -1.98
CA ILE A 14 25.38 -3.12 -1.83
C ILE A 14 26.76 -3.74 -2.03
N ALA A 15 27.04 -4.86 -1.37
CA ALA A 15 28.34 -5.54 -1.48
C ALA A 15 28.61 -5.99 -2.92
N ALA A 16 27.60 -6.56 -3.58
CA ALA A 16 27.69 -7.00 -4.97
C ALA A 16 27.96 -5.83 -5.93
N VAL A 17 27.22 -4.72 -5.78
CA VAL A 17 27.43 -3.51 -6.59
C VAL A 17 28.82 -2.94 -6.36
N LYS A 18 29.24 -2.71 -5.10
CA LYS A 18 30.57 -2.17 -4.78
C LYS A 18 31.70 -3.06 -5.30
N LYS A 19 31.57 -4.39 -5.18
CA LYS A 19 32.53 -5.34 -5.74
C LYS A 19 32.63 -5.21 -7.26
N LEU A 20 31.50 -5.05 -7.94
CA LEU A 20 31.45 -4.92 -9.39
C LEU A 20 32.03 -3.58 -9.85
N GLU A 21 31.72 -2.47 -9.17
CA GLU A 21 32.34 -1.15 -9.42
C GLU A 21 33.86 -1.21 -9.22
N HIS A 22 34.32 -1.88 -8.16
CA HIS A 22 35.76 -2.07 -7.91
C HIS A 22 36.43 -2.89 -9.00
N SER A 23 35.82 -4.00 -9.42
CA SER A 23 36.33 -4.85 -10.51
C SER A 23 36.40 -4.11 -11.85
N LEU A 24 35.43 -3.25 -12.14
CA LEU A 24 35.44 -2.43 -13.36
C LEU A 24 36.55 -1.38 -13.28
N HIS A 25 36.74 -0.74 -12.13
CA HIS A 25 37.81 0.23 -11.93
C HIS A 25 39.20 -0.40 -12.06
N THR A 26 39.43 -1.60 -11.51
CA THR A 26 40.72 -2.30 -11.63
C THR A 26 41.01 -2.81 -13.04
N SER A 27 39.97 -2.94 -13.88
CA SER A 27 40.10 -3.32 -15.30
C SER A 27 40.50 -2.14 -16.22
N GLY A 28 40.83 -0.97 -15.66
CA GLY A 28 41.26 0.20 -16.42
C GLY A 28 40.13 1.04 -17.01
N LEU A 29 38.87 0.76 -16.64
CA LEU A 29 37.73 1.57 -17.08
C LEU A 29 37.73 2.93 -16.38
N PRO A 30 37.35 4.00 -17.10
CA PRO A 30 37.22 5.32 -16.50
C PRO A 30 36.11 5.32 -15.43
N ARG A 31 36.29 6.14 -14.39
CA ARG A 31 35.42 6.17 -13.20
C ARG A 31 33.93 6.31 -13.49
N TRP A 32 33.55 7.00 -14.56
CA TRP A 32 32.15 7.14 -14.96
C TRP A 32 31.53 5.82 -15.47
N MET A 33 32.31 4.98 -16.17
CA MET A 33 31.86 3.64 -16.57
C MET A 33 31.80 2.69 -15.38
N ALA A 34 32.73 2.81 -14.43
CA ALA A 34 32.72 1.99 -13.23
C ALA A 34 31.47 2.21 -12.36
N ARG A 35 30.76 3.35 -12.50
CA ARG A 35 29.48 3.65 -11.82
C ARG A 35 28.21 3.25 -12.58
N LEU A 36 28.35 2.65 -13.77
CA LEU A 36 27.21 2.11 -14.53
C LEU A 36 26.31 1.17 -13.71
N PRO A 37 26.83 0.28 -12.84
CA PRO A 37 25.99 -0.60 -12.03
C PRO A 37 25.03 0.17 -11.11
N ALA A 38 25.51 1.21 -10.43
CA ALA A 38 24.66 2.05 -9.57
C ALA A 38 23.63 2.84 -10.38
N TRP A 39 24.01 3.36 -11.56
CA TRP A 39 23.08 4.07 -12.44
C TRP A 39 21.98 3.16 -12.98
N TRP A 40 22.35 1.96 -13.42
CA TRP A 40 21.40 0.97 -13.90
C TRP A 40 20.43 0.55 -12.80
N LEU A 41 20.94 0.33 -11.58
CA LEU A 41 20.10 0.01 -10.42
C LEU A 41 19.12 1.15 -10.11
N GLY A 42 19.59 2.40 -10.14
CA GLY A 42 18.74 3.59 -9.96
C GLY A 42 17.64 3.71 -11.01
N TRP A 43 17.96 3.42 -12.28
CA TRP A 43 16.99 3.40 -13.37
C TRP A 43 15.96 2.28 -13.21
N HIS A 44 16.42 1.06 -12.90
CA HIS A 44 15.55 -0.09 -12.66
C HIS A 44 14.57 0.20 -11.50
N TYR A 45 15.09 0.74 -10.40
CA TYR A 45 14.28 1.12 -9.25
C TYR A 45 13.25 2.21 -9.60
N CYS A 46 13.61 3.21 -10.41
CA CYS A 46 12.66 4.20 -10.91
C CYS A 46 11.51 3.56 -11.71
N ARG A 47 11.79 2.58 -12.58
CA ARG A 47 10.73 1.89 -13.34
C ARG A 47 9.84 1.05 -12.44
N MET A 48 10.42 0.37 -11.45
CA MET A 48 9.63 -0.38 -10.48
C MET A 48 8.71 0.54 -9.68
N LEU A 49 9.19 1.71 -9.23
CA LEU A 49 8.36 2.70 -8.55
C LEU A 49 7.21 3.18 -9.45
N ASP A 50 7.47 3.47 -10.72
CA ASP A 50 6.42 3.91 -11.66
C ASP A 50 5.28 2.87 -11.76
N HIS A 51 5.62 1.57 -11.82
CA HIS A 51 4.61 0.49 -11.81
C HIS A 51 3.86 0.40 -10.49
N LYS A 52 4.56 0.49 -9.35
CA LYS A 52 3.93 0.45 -8.02
C LYS A 52 3.00 1.65 -7.81
N ILE A 53 3.41 2.86 -8.23
CA ILE A 53 2.58 4.08 -8.22
C ILE A 53 1.31 3.87 -9.04
N ALA A 54 1.43 3.37 -10.28
CA ALA A 54 0.28 3.14 -11.15
C ALA A 54 -0.70 2.10 -10.56
N ARG A 55 -0.18 1.05 -9.91
CA ARG A 55 -1.01 0.08 -9.19
C ARG A 55 -1.73 0.72 -8.00
N MET A 56 -1.03 1.50 -7.18
CA MET A 56 -1.64 2.13 -6.00
C MET A 56 -2.71 3.15 -6.36
N ARG A 57 -2.49 3.94 -7.42
CA ARG A 57 -3.53 4.84 -7.94
C ARG A 57 -4.79 4.12 -8.39
N ARG A 58 -4.67 2.92 -8.97
CA ARG A 58 -5.84 2.10 -9.33
C ARG A 58 -6.58 1.60 -8.10
N ILE A 59 -5.87 1.26 -7.02
CA ILE A 59 -6.49 0.84 -5.76
C ILE A 59 -7.21 2.03 -5.10
N ALA A 60 -6.55 3.18 -5.00
CA ALA A 60 -7.14 4.44 -4.55
C ALA A 60 -8.45 4.76 -5.30
N HIS A 61 -8.42 4.67 -6.62
CA HIS A 61 -9.60 4.92 -7.44
C HIS A 61 -10.73 3.92 -7.20
N LYS A 62 -10.40 2.63 -6.95
CA LYS A 62 -11.43 1.66 -6.55
C LYS A 62 -12.08 2.06 -5.23
N PHE A 63 -11.32 2.48 -4.23
CA PHE A 63 -11.90 2.94 -2.96
C PHE A 63 -12.85 4.14 -3.16
N GLU A 64 -12.48 5.10 -4.01
CA GLU A 64 -13.36 6.23 -4.36
C GLU A 64 -14.67 5.79 -5.01
N GLN A 65 -14.63 4.76 -5.88
CA GLN A 65 -15.81 4.24 -6.55
C GLN A 65 -16.72 3.43 -5.63
N TRP A 66 -16.16 2.75 -4.63
CA TRP A 66 -16.92 1.86 -3.74
C TRP A 66 -17.66 2.64 -2.64
N LEU A 67 -17.10 3.76 -2.19
CA LEU A 67 -17.72 4.62 -1.18
C LEU A 67 -19.18 5.04 -1.50
N PRO A 68 -19.50 5.56 -2.71
CA PRO A 68 -20.88 5.88 -3.07
C PRO A 68 -21.76 4.64 -3.20
N ALA A 69 -21.21 3.49 -3.61
CA ALA A 69 -21.98 2.25 -3.70
C ALA A 69 -22.42 1.74 -2.31
N ILE A 70 -21.54 1.81 -1.30
CA ILE A 70 -21.88 1.49 0.09
C ILE A 70 -22.96 2.43 0.60
N ARG A 71 -22.83 3.73 0.33
CA ARG A 71 -23.84 4.73 0.72
C ARG A 71 -25.19 4.53 0.03
N ALA A 72 -25.20 4.00 -1.20
CA ALA A 72 -26.44 3.67 -1.91
C ALA A 72 -27.09 2.39 -1.34
N ALA A 73 -26.31 1.37 -1.02
CA ALA A 73 -26.80 0.14 -0.38
C ALA A 73 -27.46 0.42 0.98
N ASP A 74 -26.93 1.40 1.71
CA ASP A 74 -27.45 1.89 2.98
C ASP A 74 -28.83 2.59 2.86
N GLN A 75 -29.30 2.93 1.65
CA GLN A 75 -30.62 3.56 1.45
C GLN A 75 -31.75 2.54 1.22
N ASP A 76 -31.45 1.28 0.88
CA ASP A 76 -32.44 0.24 0.64
C ASP A 76 -32.47 -0.78 1.82
N PRO A 77 -33.58 -0.87 2.59
CA PRO A 77 -33.71 -1.80 3.70
C PRO A 77 -33.55 -3.29 3.35
N ARG A 78 -33.77 -3.67 2.08
CA ARG A 78 -33.55 -5.06 1.63
C ARG A 78 -32.07 -5.32 1.41
N THR A 79 -31.37 -4.39 0.77
CA THR A 79 -29.93 -4.50 0.47
C THR A 79 -29.07 -4.38 1.73
N GLN A 80 -29.50 -3.59 2.74
CA GLN A 80 -28.81 -3.43 4.03
C GLN A 80 -28.49 -4.76 4.73
N LEU A 81 -29.39 -5.76 4.66
CA LEU A 81 -29.21 -7.04 5.35
C LEU A 81 -28.28 -7.99 4.59
N GLU A 82 -28.35 -8.00 3.26
CA GLU A 82 -27.46 -8.79 2.41
C GLU A 82 -26.01 -8.25 2.44
N PHE A 83 -25.83 -6.99 2.81
CA PHE A 83 -24.52 -6.32 2.83
C PHE A 83 -23.64 -6.66 4.05
N ILE A 84 -24.20 -7.20 5.14
CA ILE A 84 -23.46 -7.43 6.41
C ILE A 84 -22.29 -8.40 6.22
N ASP A 85 -22.52 -9.53 5.55
CA ASP A 85 -21.47 -10.54 5.30
C ASP A 85 -20.42 -10.01 4.32
N MET A 86 -20.84 -9.17 3.37
CA MET A 86 -19.93 -8.54 2.40
C MET A 86 -19.06 -7.46 3.06
N ASP A 87 -19.58 -6.75 4.06
CA ASP A 87 -18.84 -5.73 4.81
C ASP A 87 -17.66 -6.33 5.60
N HIS A 88 -17.82 -7.53 6.14
CA HIS A 88 -16.75 -8.22 6.86
C HIS A 88 -15.61 -8.64 5.93
N ALA A 89 -15.92 -9.31 4.80
CA ALA A 89 -14.92 -9.69 3.81
C ALA A 89 -14.20 -8.46 3.21
N MET A 90 -14.93 -7.38 2.97
CA MET A 90 -14.36 -6.12 2.49
C MET A 90 -13.42 -5.47 3.50
N ARG A 91 -13.73 -5.53 4.81
CA ARG A 91 -12.82 -5.00 5.85
C ARG A 91 -11.51 -5.76 5.89
N ASP A 92 -11.56 -7.09 5.84
CA ASP A 92 -10.34 -7.92 5.82
C ASP A 92 -9.46 -7.59 4.61
N ASP A 93 -10.07 -7.44 3.44
CA ASP A 93 -9.37 -7.04 2.21
C ASP A 93 -8.75 -5.63 2.31
N ILE A 94 -9.48 -4.67 2.91
CA ILE A 94 -8.98 -3.31 3.15
C ILE A 94 -7.80 -3.34 4.12
N ASP A 95 -7.90 -4.10 5.21
CA ASP A 95 -6.85 -4.22 6.21
C ASP A 95 -5.59 -4.90 5.65
N ALA A 96 -5.76 -5.99 4.89
CA ALA A 96 -4.65 -6.64 4.19
C ALA A 96 -3.97 -5.71 3.17
N THR A 97 -4.77 -4.92 2.46
CA THR A 97 -4.28 -3.91 1.50
C THR A 97 -3.49 -2.82 2.22
N ARG A 98 -3.99 -2.31 3.35
CA ARG A 98 -3.33 -1.30 4.18
C ARG A 98 -2.01 -1.82 4.76
N GLN A 99 -1.99 -3.04 5.25
CA GLN A 99 -0.77 -3.68 5.75
C GLN A 99 0.30 -3.79 4.65
N THR A 100 -0.11 -4.25 3.46
CA THR A 100 0.78 -4.32 2.29
C THR A 100 1.34 -2.95 1.91
N MET A 101 0.54 -1.88 2.00
CA MET A 101 1.00 -0.50 1.74
C MET A 101 2.06 -0.05 2.73
N TRP A 102 1.90 -0.37 4.02
CA TRP A 102 2.91 -0.07 5.04
C TRP A 102 4.23 -0.79 4.82
N GLU A 103 4.17 -2.07 4.45
CA GLU A 103 5.37 -2.84 4.10
C GLU A 103 6.08 -2.25 2.88
N LEU A 104 5.33 -1.86 1.85
CA LEU A 104 5.89 -1.20 0.67
C LEU A 104 6.53 0.16 1.00
N ARG A 105 5.96 0.91 1.95
CA ARG A 105 6.57 2.14 2.46
C ARG A 105 7.90 1.84 3.15
N ALA A 106 7.95 0.84 4.03
CA ALA A 106 9.18 0.44 4.71
C ALA A 106 10.27 0.05 3.69
N TYR A 107 9.92 -0.78 2.70
CA TYR A 107 10.86 -1.15 1.64
C TYR A 107 11.35 0.04 0.81
N CYS A 108 10.48 1.02 0.55
CA CYS A 108 10.90 2.23 -0.17
C CYS A 108 11.94 3.03 0.62
N ILE A 109 11.80 3.08 1.95
CA ILE A 109 12.75 3.77 2.85
C ILE A 109 14.06 2.98 2.91
N ASP A 110 14.01 1.67 3.09
CA ASP A 110 15.22 0.81 3.12
C ASP A 110 16.04 0.93 1.83
N ILE A 111 15.38 0.93 0.67
CA ILE A 111 16.04 1.10 -0.62
C ILE A 111 16.61 2.52 -0.78
N ALA A 112 15.96 3.55 -0.23
CA ALA A 112 16.52 4.91 -0.22
C ALA A 112 17.82 4.95 0.58
N THR A 113 17.83 4.37 1.77
CA THR A 113 19.02 4.21 2.61
C THR A 113 20.12 3.42 1.90
N MET A 114 19.75 2.37 1.15
CA MET A 114 20.69 1.59 0.35
C MET A 114 21.40 2.43 -0.72
N PHE A 115 20.66 3.30 -1.45
CA PHE A 115 21.28 4.21 -2.43
C PHE A 115 22.19 5.25 -1.78
N ASP A 116 21.83 5.73 -0.60
CA ASP A 116 22.68 6.65 0.17
C ASP A 116 24.00 5.99 0.60
N GLN A 117 23.94 4.73 1.07
CA GLN A 117 25.13 3.92 1.40
C GLN A 117 26.01 3.56 0.19
N LEU A 118 25.43 3.57 -1.01
CA LEU A 118 26.15 3.46 -2.28
C LEU A 118 26.76 4.80 -2.75
N GLY A 119 26.41 5.92 -2.10
CA GLY A 119 26.81 7.25 -2.54
C GLY A 119 26.15 7.67 -3.85
N TYR A 120 24.98 7.09 -4.18
CA TYR A 120 24.22 7.40 -5.37
C TYR A 120 23.05 8.33 -5.04
N GLN A 121 23.05 9.53 -5.64
CA GLN A 121 21.98 10.51 -5.50
C GLN A 121 21.39 10.86 -6.85
N SER A 122 20.06 10.95 -6.92
CA SER A 122 19.34 11.30 -8.14
C SER A 122 18.06 12.07 -7.81
N ALA A 123 17.95 13.30 -8.32
CA ALA A 123 16.75 14.12 -8.14
C ALA A 123 15.49 13.44 -8.70
N ARG A 124 15.66 12.74 -9.83
CA ARG A 124 14.59 11.96 -10.48
C ARG A 124 14.09 10.84 -9.56
N LEU A 125 15.02 10.16 -8.89
CA LEU A 125 14.68 9.09 -7.98
C LEU A 125 13.96 9.62 -6.73
N ASN A 126 14.52 10.65 -6.11
CA ASN A 126 13.96 11.29 -4.92
C ASN A 126 12.54 11.83 -5.17
N ARG A 127 12.27 12.36 -6.38
CA ARG A 127 10.92 12.80 -6.77
C ARG A 127 9.94 11.62 -6.85
N ARG A 128 10.36 10.49 -7.42
CA ARG A 128 9.53 9.28 -7.53
C ARG A 128 9.26 8.63 -6.17
N GLN A 129 10.27 8.56 -5.31
CA GLN A 129 10.10 8.05 -3.94
C GLN A 129 9.09 8.89 -3.16
N ARG A 130 9.23 10.23 -3.19
CA ARG A 130 8.26 11.13 -2.56
C ARG A 130 6.85 10.96 -3.11
N LEU A 131 6.72 10.86 -4.44
CA LEU A 131 5.43 10.61 -5.08
C LEU A 131 4.82 9.27 -4.64
N PHE A 132 5.64 8.21 -4.57
CA PHE A 132 5.18 6.90 -4.12
C PHE A 132 4.69 6.92 -2.68
N LEU A 133 5.46 7.54 -1.77
CA LEU A 133 5.07 7.70 -0.37
C LEU A 133 3.77 8.50 -0.22
N ALA A 134 3.62 9.60 -0.97
CA ALA A 134 2.39 10.40 -0.96
C ALA A 134 1.18 9.61 -1.46
N VAL A 135 1.34 8.78 -2.51
CA VAL A 135 0.26 7.92 -3.02
C VAL A 135 -0.10 6.84 -1.99
N ILE A 136 0.87 6.24 -1.30
CA ILE A 136 0.60 5.30 -0.21
C ILE A 136 -0.23 5.98 0.88
N GLU A 137 0.21 7.14 1.36
CA GLU A 137 -0.47 7.88 2.43
C GLU A 137 -1.90 8.23 2.03
N HIS A 138 -2.10 8.78 0.84
CA HIS A 138 -3.43 9.07 0.29
C HIS A 138 -4.32 7.82 0.25
N THR A 139 -3.79 6.70 -0.24
CA THR A 139 -4.56 5.46 -0.36
C THR A 139 -4.92 4.89 1.01
N CYS A 140 -4.03 5.00 2.00
CA CYS A 140 -4.32 4.60 3.39
C CYS A 140 -5.43 5.46 4.01
N VAL A 141 -5.47 6.76 3.74
CA VAL A 141 -6.57 7.64 4.21
C VAL A 141 -7.90 7.22 3.58
N GLN A 142 -7.91 6.88 2.30
CA GLN A 142 -9.12 6.40 1.62
C GLN A 142 -9.60 5.05 2.16
N ALA A 143 -8.68 4.11 2.38
CA ALA A 143 -8.96 2.84 3.04
C ALA A 143 -9.58 3.04 4.43
N ALA A 144 -9.00 3.92 5.26
CA ALA A 144 -9.54 4.23 6.59
C ALA A 144 -10.95 4.84 6.51
N THR A 145 -11.17 5.80 5.60
CA THR A 145 -12.48 6.42 5.39
C THR A 145 -13.54 5.39 4.97
N MET A 146 -13.15 4.44 4.11
CA MET A 146 -14.02 3.36 3.68
C MET A 146 -14.34 2.41 4.83
N GLN A 147 -13.34 2.04 5.65
CA GLN A 147 -13.51 1.22 6.84
C GLN A 147 -14.49 1.87 7.85
N ASP A 148 -14.33 3.17 8.12
CA ASP A 148 -15.24 3.92 9.00
C ASP A 148 -16.68 3.94 8.47
N THR A 149 -16.84 4.09 7.15
CA THR A 149 -18.16 4.06 6.49
C THR A 149 -18.83 2.69 6.63
N LEU A 150 -18.06 1.61 6.46
CA LEU A 150 -18.56 0.25 6.66
C LEU A 150 -18.97 0.01 8.11
N VAL A 151 -18.17 0.47 9.08
CA VAL A 151 -18.50 0.33 10.52
C VAL A 151 -19.77 1.09 10.88
N ALA A 152 -19.96 2.28 10.31
CA ALA A 152 -21.17 3.07 10.50
C ALA A 152 -22.40 2.41 9.84
N HIS A 153 -22.25 1.73 8.70
CA HIS A 153 -23.31 0.92 8.09
C HIS A 153 -23.72 -0.24 9.00
N ASP A 154 -22.77 -1.11 9.38
CA ASP A 154 -23.03 -2.26 10.27
C ASP A 154 -23.71 -1.85 11.58
N THR A 155 -23.23 -0.78 12.21
CA THR A 155 -23.81 -0.31 13.48
C THR A 155 -25.29 0.05 13.32
N ARG A 156 -25.66 0.65 12.18
CA ARG A 156 -27.05 1.02 11.88
C ARG A 156 -27.90 -0.19 11.55
N VAL A 157 -27.40 -1.12 10.74
CA VAL A 157 -28.15 -2.35 10.41
C VAL A 157 -28.37 -3.22 11.64
N LEU A 158 -27.34 -3.36 12.50
CA LEU A 158 -27.46 -4.07 13.78
C LEU A 158 -28.48 -3.42 14.72
N ALA A 159 -28.56 -2.08 14.74
CA ALA A 159 -29.58 -1.37 15.53
C ALA A 159 -31.00 -1.65 14.99
N LEU A 160 -31.19 -1.63 13.67
CA LEU A 160 -32.47 -1.96 13.03
C LEU A 160 -32.89 -3.41 13.30
N LEU A 161 -31.95 -4.35 13.24
CA LEU A 161 -32.18 -5.76 13.57
C LEU A 161 -32.61 -5.93 15.03
N LYS A 162 -31.94 -5.27 15.98
CA LYS A 162 -32.31 -5.30 17.41
C LYS A 162 -33.70 -4.73 17.64
N GLN A 163 -34.06 -3.63 16.97
CA GLN A 163 -35.39 -3.03 17.07
C GLN A 163 -36.49 -3.95 16.51
N ARG A 164 -36.22 -4.67 15.42
CA ARG A 164 -37.15 -5.67 14.86
C ARG A 164 -37.25 -6.95 15.71
N GLN A 165 -36.16 -7.34 16.39
CA GLN A 165 -36.14 -8.44 17.35
C GLN A 165 -36.74 -8.11 18.71
N GLN A 166 -37.21 -6.86 18.94
CA GLN A 166 -38.11 -6.51 20.03
C GLN A 166 -39.58 -6.44 19.54
N PRO A 167 -40.24 -7.55 19.16
CA PRO A 167 -41.69 -7.54 19.01
C PRO A 167 -42.34 -7.62 20.40
N HIS A 168 -43.15 -6.59 20.72
CA HIS A 168 -44.28 -6.59 21.66
C HIS A 168 -44.32 -7.70 22.71
N LEU A 169 -43.84 -7.43 23.92
CA LEU A 169 -44.44 -8.03 25.11
C LEU A 169 -45.88 -7.54 25.19
N PRO A 170 -46.91 -8.39 25.13
CA PRO A 170 -48.26 -7.94 25.45
C PRO A 170 -48.25 -7.53 26.92
N VAL A 171 -48.53 -6.25 27.17
CA VAL A 171 -48.94 -5.78 28.50
C VAL A 171 -50.32 -6.39 28.73
N CYS A 172 -50.37 -7.55 29.38
CA CYS A 172 -51.61 -8.05 29.95
C CYS A 172 -51.96 -7.19 31.16
N ALA A 173 -53.13 -6.56 31.07
CA ALA A 173 -53.83 -5.86 32.16
C ALA A 173 -54.40 -6.86 33.18
#